data_AF-A0A7G1IUW0-F1
#
_entry.id   AF-A0A7G1IUW0-F1
#
_cell.length_a   1.000
_cell.length_b   1.000
_cell.length_c   1.000
_cell.angle_alpha   90.00
_cell.angle_beta   90.00
_cell.angle_gamma   90.00
#
_symmetry.space_group_name_H-M   'P 1'
#
loop_
_entity.id
_entity.type
_entity.pdbx_description
1 polymer ?
#
loop_
_entity_poly.entity_id
_entity_poly.type
_entity_poly.pdbx_seq_one_letter_code
_entity_poly.pdbx_strand_id
1 'polypeptide(L)'
;MGRQLADLPNAAIGTMDSFTQKFLGKHGYLIDIAPNFRILQNQSEQLLLKNEVFHEVFEAHYQSKQKEKFSHLLKNFAGRGKDERGLRQQVYKIYDFLQSTSNPQKWLSESFLKGFEEADFSSEKEN
;
A
#
# COMPACT_ATOMS: atom_id res chain seq x y z
N MET A 1 5.10 -9.28 -46.09
CA MET A 1 4.65 -10.21 -45.03
C MET A 1 5.79 -10.81 -44.20
N GLY A 2 6.94 -11.21 -44.77
CA GLY A 2 8.06 -11.78 -43.98
C GLY A 2 8.66 -10.86 -42.90
N ARG A 3 8.70 -9.54 -43.13
CA ARG A 3 9.24 -8.56 -42.16
C ARG A 3 8.38 -8.42 -40.89
N GLN A 4 7.05 -8.36 -41.04
CA GLN A 4 6.14 -8.31 -39.88
C GLN A 4 6.12 -9.64 -39.09
N LEU A 5 6.32 -10.77 -39.77
CA LEU A 5 6.46 -12.08 -39.11
C LEU A 5 7.77 -12.19 -38.32
N ALA A 6 8.85 -11.58 -38.81
CA ALA A 6 10.15 -11.55 -38.13
C ALA A 6 10.16 -10.63 -36.89
N ASP A 7 9.31 -9.60 -36.87
CA ASP A 7 9.18 -8.66 -35.73
C ASP A 7 8.22 -9.16 -34.63
N LEU A 8 7.50 -10.27 -34.87
CA LEU A 8 6.53 -10.84 -33.93
C LEU A 8 7.12 -11.15 -32.54
N PRO A 9 8.35 -11.68 -32.39
CA PRO A 9 8.98 -11.88 -31.08
C PRO A 9 9.31 -10.58 -30.33
N ASN A 10 9.43 -9.46 -31.05
CA ASN A 10 9.69 -8.13 -30.50
C ASN A 10 8.41 -7.32 -30.27
N ALA A 11 7.26 -7.82 -30.72
CA ALA A 11 5.98 -7.17 -30.49
C ALA A 11 5.67 -7.13 -28.99
N ALA A 12 5.19 -5.97 -28.51
CA ALA A 12 4.80 -5.78 -27.11
C ALA A 12 3.44 -6.41 -26.80
N ILE A 13 3.34 -7.73 -26.98
CA ILE A 13 2.15 -8.51 -26.66
C ILE A 13 2.35 -9.09 -25.27
N GLY A 14 1.62 -8.59 -24.27
CA GLY A 14 1.75 -9.02 -22.89
C GLY A 14 0.80 -8.28 -21.96
N THR A 15 0.89 -8.58 -20.66
CA THR A 15 0.15 -7.85 -19.63
C THR A 15 0.81 -6.51 -19.34
N MET A 16 0.05 -5.59 -18.73
CA MET A 16 0.60 -4.35 -18.21
C MET A 16 1.77 -4.62 -17.25
N ASP A 17 1.69 -5.67 -16.41
CA ASP A 17 2.77 -6.05 -15.50
C ASP A 17 4.06 -6.41 -16.25
N SER A 18 3.95 -7.19 -17.34
CA SER A 18 5.11 -7.58 -18.14
C SER A 18 5.75 -6.38 -18.85
N PHE A 19 4.93 -5.39 -19.24
CA PHE A 19 5.41 -4.12 -19.76
C PHE A 19 6.14 -3.31 -18.68
N THR A 20 5.53 -3.14 -17.50
CA THR A 20 6.10 -2.40 -16.37
C THR A 20 7.42 -3.01 -15.91
N GLN A 21 7.53 -4.35 -15.84
CA GLN A 21 8.78 -5.03 -15.51
C GLN A 21 9.91 -4.70 -16.50
N LYS A 22 9.63 -4.78 -17.80
CA LYS A 22 10.61 -4.40 -18.85
C LYS A 22 10.99 -2.94 -18.75
N PHE A 23 10.01 -2.07 -18.50
CA PHE A 23 10.21 -0.63 -18.33
C PHE A 23 11.12 -0.33 -17.13
N LEU A 24 10.84 -0.92 -15.97
CA LEU A 24 11.65 -0.77 -14.75
C LEU A 24 13.03 -1.38 -14.90
N GLY A 25 13.19 -2.50 -15.60
CA GLY A 25 14.52 -3.06 -15.88
C GLY A 25 15.42 -2.11 -16.69
N LYS A 26 14.83 -1.27 -17.54
CA LYS A 26 15.57 -0.29 -18.36
C LYS A 26 15.72 1.08 -17.70
N HIS A 27 14.73 1.53 -16.94
CA HIS A 27 14.62 2.91 -16.44
C HIS A 27 14.55 3.04 -14.92
N GLY A 28 14.52 1.94 -14.17
CA GLY A 28 14.33 1.92 -12.72
C GLY A 28 15.39 2.69 -11.93
N TYR A 29 16.61 2.81 -12.47
CA TYR A 29 17.69 3.60 -11.88
C TYR A 29 17.32 5.08 -11.69
N LEU A 30 16.34 5.60 -12.45
CA LEU A 30 15.86 6.98 -12.31
C LEU A 30 15.07 7.20 -11.00
N ILE A 31 14.64 6.12 -10.35
CA ILE A 31 13.87 6.12 -9.10
C ILE A 31 14.50 5.16 -8.06
N ASP A 32 15.82 4.98 -8.13
CA ASP A 32 16.61 4.17 -7.19
C ASP A 32 16.21 2.67 -7.10
N ILE A 33 15.60 2.13 -8.16
CA ILE A 33 15.35 0.69 -8.28
C ILE A 33 16.56 0.03 -8.94
N ALA A 34 17.15 -0.94 -8.24
CA ALA A 34 18.26 -1.74 -8.75
C ALA A 34 17.84 -2.52 -10.01
N PRO A 35 18.71 -2.63 -11.04
CA PRO A 35 18.37 -3.30 -12.30
C PRO A 35 18.07 -4.80 -12.16
N ASN A 36 18.58 -5.42 -11.09
CA ASN A 36 18.37 -6.82 -10.73
C ASN A 36 17.30 -7.00 -9.64
N PHE A 37 16.32 -6.10 -9.56
CA PHE A 37 15.21 -6.23 -8.62
C PHE A 37 14.47 -7.56 -8.80
N ARG A 38 13.93 -8.09 -7.70
CA ARG A 38 13.09 -9.28 -7.70
C ARG A 38 11.71 -8.92 -7.22
N ILE A 39 10.69 -9.39 -7.93
CA ILE A 39 9.31 -9.30 -7.46
C ILE A 39 9.08 -10.36 -6.37
N LEU A 40 8.55 -9.92 -5.23
CA LEU A 40 8.10 -10.83 -4.18
C LEU A 40 6.84 -11.54 -4.67
N GLN A 41 6.92 -12.85 -4.92
CA GLN A 41 5.76 -13.64 -5.39
C GLN A 41 5.01 -14.34 -4.25
N ASN A 42 5.69 -14.59 -3.12
CA ASN A 42 5.14 -15.33 -2.01
C ASN A 42 4.39 -14.38 -1.05
N GLN A 43 3.10 -14.65 -0.81
CA GLN A 43 2.26 -13.83 0.07
C GLN A 43 2.74 -13.85 1.53
N SER A 44 3.28 -14.96 2.02
CA SER A 44 3.86 -15.03 3.37
C SER A 44 5.12 -14.17 3.49
N GLU A 45 5.98 -14.17 2.47
CA GLU A 45 7.16 -13.29 2.42
C GLU A 45 6.76 -11.81 2.45
N GLN A 46 5.77 -11.43 1.63
CA GLN A 46 5.22 -10.07 1.63
C GLN A 46 4.62 -9.68 3.00
N LEU A 47 3.86 -10.61 3.62
CA LEU A 47 3.22 -10.36 4.91
C LEU A 47 4.25 -10.22 6.05
N LEU A 48 5.31 -11.02 6.04
CA LEU A 48 6.40 -10.92 7.01
C LEU A 48 7.07 -9.55 6.92
N LEU A 49 7.43 -9.11 5.71
CA LEU A 49 8.00 -7.78 5.49
C LEU A 49 7.04 -6.65 5.91
N LYS A 50 5.75 -6.77 5.57
CA LYS A 50 4.72 -5.78 5.97
C LYS A 50 4.62 -5.68 7.49
N ASN A 51 4.67 -6.80 8.20
CA ASN A 51 4.61 -6.84 9.66
C ASN A 51 5.88 -6.28 10.31
N GLU A 52 7.05 -6.56 9.76
CA GLU A 52 8.32 -6.01 10.24
C GLU A 52 8.31 -4.47 10.17
N VAL A 53 7.98 -3.91 8.99
CA VAL A 53 7.84 -2.46 8.80
C VAL A 53 6.76 -1.88 9.71
N PHE A 54 5.63 -2.57 9.88
CA PHE A 54 4.60 -2.12 10.79
C PHE A 54 5.13 -1.99 12.22
N HIS A 55 5.85 -3.00 12.72
CA HIS A 55 6.43 -2.97 14.06
C HIS A 55 7.44 -1.83 14.22
N GLU A 56 8.32 -1.60 13.25
CA GLU A 56 9.29 -0.48 13.29
C GLU A 56 8.60 0.89 13.36
N VAL A 57 7.60 1.11 12.50
CA VAL A 57 6.84 2.37 12.48
C VAL A 57 6.06 2.56 13.79
N PHE A 58 5.47 1.48 14.30
CA PHE A 58 4.70 1.49 15.53
C PHE A 58 5.58 1.83 16.75
N GLU A 59 6.75 1.19 16.87
CA GLU A 59 7.73 1.47 17.90
C GLU A 59 8.26 2.91 17.82
N ALA A 60 8.56 3.40 16.61
CA ALA A 60 8.99 4.77 16.41
C ALA A 60 7.94 5.78 16.93
N HIS A 61 6.65 5.51 16.74
CA HIS A 61 5.58 6.35 17.30
C HIS A 61 5.50 6.30 18.83
N TYR A 62 5.71 5.13 19.45
CA TYR A 62 5.76 4.98 20.91
C TYR A 62 6.93 5.71 21.56
N GLN A 63 8.06 5.82 20.86
CA GLN A 63 9.26 6.52 21.32
C GLN A 63 9.28 8.00 20.95
N SER A 64 8.33 8.46 20.12
CA SER A 64 8.25 9.83 19.66
C SER A 64 7.68 10.80 20.71
N LYS A 65 7.93 12.10 20.51
CA LYS A 65 7.26 13.18 21.28
C LYS A 65 5.74 13.20 21.11
N GLN A 66 5.19 12.48 20.14
CA GLN A 66 3.74 12.42 19.84
C GLN A 66 3.06 11.19 20.46
N LYS A 67 3.76 10.45 21.34
CA LYS A 67 3.26 9.24 22.02
C LYS A 67 1.83 9.37 22.56
N GLU A 68 1.48 10.48 23.19
CA GLU A 68 0.14 10.67 23.76
C GLU A 68 -0.96 10.70 22.68
N LYS A 69 -0.75 11.42 21.58
CA LYS A 69 -1.68 11.44 20.44
C LYS A 69 -1.82 10.05 19.83
N PHE A 70 -0.71 9.33 19.68
CA PHE A 70 -0.71 7.97 19.17
C PHE A 70 -1.43 6.99 20.11
N SER A 71 -1.26 7.16 21.43
CA SER A 71 -1.97 6.39 22.45
C SER A 71 -3.49 6.60 22.37
N HIS A 72 -3.94 7.83 22.12
CA HIS A 72 -5.36 8.10 21.87
C HIS A 72 -5.87 7.44 20.59
N LEU A 73 -5.09 7.50 19.51
CA LEU A 73 -5.42 6.78 18.28
C LEU A 73 -5.59 5.28 18.55
N LEU A 74 -4.61 4.66 19.21
CA LEU A 74 -4.67 3.24 19.54
C LEU A 74 -5.90 2.91 20.39
N LYS A 75 -6.21 3.70 21.42
CA LYS A 75 -7.41 3.50 22.25
C LYS A 75 -8.71 3.55 21.45
N ASN A 76 -8.80 4.40 20.43
CA ASN A 76 -10.00 4.50 19.59
C ASN A 76 -10.20 3.28 18.67
N PHE A 77 -9.13 2.57 18.35
CA PHE A 77 -9.16 1.41 17.43
C PHE A 77 -8.90 0.06 18.11
N ALA A 78 -8.53 0.07 19.39
CA ALA A 78 -8.31 -1.15 20.15
C ALA A 78 -9.66 -1.75 20.59
N GLY A 79 -9.83 -3.06 20.33
CA GLY A 79 -10.99 -3.81 20.83
C GLY A 79 -10.91 -4.09 22.35
N ARG A 80 -11.80 -4.97 22.84
CA ARG A 80 -11.71 -5.54 24.20
C ARG A 80 -10.35 -6.26 24.34
N GLY A 81 -9.37 -5.59 24.95
CA GLY A 81 -8.03 -6.14 25.15
C GLY A 81 -6.89 -5.13 25.01
N LYS A 82 -7.13 -3.90 24.50
CA LYS A 82 -6.10 -2.88 24.28
C LYS A 82 -4.96 -3.35 23.35
N ASP A 83 -5.25 -4.26 22.41
CA ASP A 83 -4.25 -4.75 21.46
C ASP A 83 -4.16 -3.87 20.20
N GLU A 84 -3.01 -3.97 19.52
CA GLU A 84 -2.69 -3.26 18.29
C GLU A 84 -3.27 -3.91 17.02
N ARG A 85 -3.87 -5.10 17.12
CA ARG A 85 -4.35 -5.87 15.97
C ARG A 85 -5.48 -5.13 15.25
N GLY A 86 -6.37 -4.51 16.02
CA GLY A 86 -7.46 -3.68 15.49
C GLY A 86 -6.93 -2.53 14.63
N LEU A 87 -6.04 -1.71 15.19
CA LEU A 87 -5.42 -0.59 14.47
C LEU A 87 -4.61 -1.09 13.26
N ARG A 88 -3.81 -2.15 13.41
CA ARG A 88 -3.03 -2.74 12.32
C ARG A 88 -3.90 -3.14 11.13
N GLN A 89 -5.02 -3.79 11.39
CA GLN A 89 -5.93 -4.21 10.33
C GLN A 89 -6.54 -3.01 9.58
N GLN A 90 -6.86 -1.92 10.28
CA GLN A 90 -7.33 -0.69 9.64
C GLN A 90 -6.24 -0.03 8.78
N VAL A 91 -5.02 0.08 9.30
CA VAL A 91 -3.86 0.59 8.55
C VAL A 91 -3.64 -0.23 7.27
N TYR A 92 -3.73 -1.56 7.36
CA TYR A 92 -3.55 -2.43 6.20
C TYR A 92 -4.64 -2.24 5.15
N LYS A 93 -5.91 -2.15 5.56
CA LYS A 93 -7.02 -1.88 4.64
C LYS A 93 -6.84 -0.54 3.91
N ILE A 94 -6.48 0.51 4.65
CA ILE A 94 -6.23 1.83 4.07
C ILE A 94 -5.06 1.75 3.10
N TYR A 95 -3.93 1.16 3.51
CA TYR A 95 -2.76 1.01 2.64
C TYR A 95 -3.08 0.24 1.35
N ASP A 96 -3.77 -0.90 1.46
CA ASP A 96 -4.12 -1.74 0.31
C ASP A 96 -5.05 -0.99 -0.66
N PHE A 97 -6.00 -0.18 -0.14
CA PHE A 97 -6.82 0.70 -0.96
C PHE A 97 -6.00 1.79 -1.64
N LEU A 98 -5.11 2.47 -0.90
CA LEU A 98 -4.28 3.56 -1.42
C LEU A 98 -3.43 3.12 -2.62
N GLN A 99 -2.93 1.88 -2.64
CA GLN A 99 -2.16 1.32 -3.76
C GLN A 99 -2.94 1.24 -5.08
N SER A 100 -4.28 1.28 -5.02
CA SER A 100 -5.13 1.32 -6.21
C SER A 100 -5.31 2.72 -6.80
N THR A 101 -4.86 3.75 -6.09
CA THR A 101 -5.00 5.16 -6.52
C THR A 101 -3.78 5.61 -7.32
N SER A 102 -3.98 6.54 -8.26
CA SER A 102 -2.88 7.04 -9.11
C SER A 102 -1.80 7.81 -8.34
N ASN A 103 -2.14 8.37 -7.17
CA ASN A 103 -1.19 9.01 -6.26
C ASN A 103 -1.65 8.80 -4.80
N PRO A 104 -1.12 7.76 -4.11
CA PRO A 104 -1.51 7.40 -2.74
C PRO A 104 -1.41 8.56 -1.75
N GLN A 105 -0.31 9.30 -1.77
CA GLN A 105 -0.07 10.38 -0.82
C GLN A 105 -1.02 11.56 -1.04
N LYS A 106 -1.20 11.95 -2.31
CA LYS A 106 -2.12 13.04 -2.66
C LYS A 106 -3.55 12.67 -2.28
N TRP A 107 -4.00 11.47 -2.62
CA TRP A 107 -5.34 11.00 -2.29
C TRP A 107 -5.56 10.98 -0.76
N LEU A 108 -4.57 10.49 0.00
CA LEU A 108 -4.64 10.48 1.46
C LEU A 108 -4.78 11.90 2.04
N SER A 109 -4.07 12.88 1.48
CA SER A 109 -4.12 14.26 1.96
C SER A 109 -5.37 15.05 1.54
N GLU A 110 -5.89 14.79 0.34
CA GLU A 110 -6.93 15.64 -0.27
C GLU A 110 -8.33 15.03 -0.25
N SER A 111 -8.44 13.71 -0.11
CA SER A 111 -9.69 12.97 -0.32
C SER A 111 -10.08 12.08 0.84
N PHE A 112 -9.13 11.59 1.64
CA PHE A 112 -9.41 10.62 2.71
C PHE A 112 -10.47 11.09 3.71
N LEU A 113 -10.38 12.34 4.18
CA LEU A 113 -11.33 12.90 5.14
C LEU A 113 -12.61 13.39 4.48
N LYS A 114 -12.59 13.78 3.20
CA LYS A 114 -13.80 14.20 2.47
C LYS A 114 -14.84 13.09 2.42
N GLY A 115 -14.38 11.86 2.20
CA GLY A 115 -15.26 10.69 2.24
C GLY A 115 -15.94 10.49 3.60
N PHE A 116 -15.31 10.92 4.71
CA PHE A 116 -15.94 10.90 6.04
C PHE A 116 -16.91 12.08 6.24
N GLU A 117 -16.57 13.26 5.73
CA GLU A 117 -17.42 14.46 5.83
C GLU A 117 -18.71 14.34 5.01
N GLU A 118 -18.68 13.62 3.89
CA GLU A 118 -19.81 13.40 2.99
C GLU A 118 -20.55 12.07 3.26
N ALA A 119 -20.01 11.19 4.10
CA ALA A 119 -20.62 9.91 4.41
C ALA A 119 -21.82 10.06 5.36
N ASP A 120 -22.96 9.50 4.94
CA ASP A 120 -24.14 9.37 5.78
C ASP A 120 -24.07 8.10 6.63
N PHE A 121 -23.60 8.24 7.87
CA PHE A 121 -23.51 7.14 8.85
C PHE A 121 -24.87 6.81 9.53
N SER A 122 -25.97 7.40 9.08
CA SER A 122 -27.30 7.18 9.68
C SER A 122 -27.81 5.75 9.50
N SER A 123 -27.31 5.02 8.50
CA SER A 123 -27.73 3.66 8.16
C SER A 123 -27.05 2.54 8.98
N GLU A 124 -25.98 2.83 9.72
CA GLU A 124 -25.25 1.83 10.53
C GLU A 124 -25.77 1.70 11.98
N LYS A 125 -26.76 2.50 12.39
CA LYS A 125 -27.34 2.46 13.75
C LYS A 125 -28.47 1.45 13.93
N GLU A 126 -28.91 0.75 12.87
CA GLU A 126 -30.09 -0.14 12.90
C GLU A 126 -29.80 -1.66 12.87
N ASN A 127 -28.57 -2.11 13.12
CA ASN A 127 -28.28 -3.54 13.33
C ASN A 127 -27.63 -3.83 14.69
#